data_AF-A0A919CTV5-F1
#
_entry.id   AF-A0A919CTV5-F1
#
_cell.length_a   1.000
_cell.length_b   1.000
_cell.length_c   1.000
_cell.angle_alpha   90.00
_cell.angle_beta   90.00
_cell.angle_gamma   90.00
#
_symmetry.space_group_name_H-M   'P 1'
#
loop_
_entity.id
_entity.type
_entity.pdbx_description
1 polymer ?
#
loop_
_entity_poly.entity_id
_entity_poly.type
_entity_poly.pdbx_seq_one_letter_code
_entity_poly.pdbx_strand_id
1 'polypeptide(L)'
;MTLQAAFEAAGGLALFLLAMSMMTDGLRLFGGAGLKRLLERSTATRIKGAAVGALVTALVQSSSAVTVATIGFVNAGILKLPHAVGVVFGANMGTTMTGWLVSLTGIGFKVDALALPILAVGMALRLIAPGRRLQGLGEALAGFGLFFLGIDILQGAFGALSGGLAERLPAAAGLTGVLVYLGIGFGATVLTQSSSASIALILTAAGQQLIGFDAAAAAIIGANVGTTSTAAFAVIEATPNAKRVAAGHILFNLLTGVVALALLPLLLQLVQMANGWLEVGGRPEPALALFHTLFNLLGVVLLLPVADHIAGLLGRLFRTVEEDLGRPRHLDATVSATPALALAALREELRRMRRLVLSNVAAALAATEARPDRMARRAEAVAGLGTAITEFATTTRMSSLPRDDAETLPELIRVARYLMEASRLTPRLNGLRAAMLEPQNGAARPIVEAYLARLRQTFSALSETEAELDAGDLAVAELEGVYQTAKAGLLRLGADRRLSVDRLDLLLEGFSGCHRLVDQFAKADRRLRRPAGQVADDPGDEPEPVLEPEPGAVSPDGPEAPARRPVADQNDALTRR
;
A
#
# COMPACT_ATOMS: atom_id res chain seq x y z
N MET A 1 49.18 -3.64 5.73
CA MET A 1 48.14 -4.12 6.66
C MET A 1 48.67 -5.41 7.26
N THR A 2 48.88 -5.47 8.58
CA THR A 2 49.18 -6.75 9.23
C THR A 2 47.93 -7.62 9.15
N LEU A 3 48.09 -8.93 8.96
CA LEU A 3 46.96 -9.87 8.89
C LEU A 3 46.10 -9.79 10.17
N GLN A 4 46.71 -9.49 11.30
CA GLN A 4 46.07 -9.26 12.58
C GLN A 4 45.09 -8.07 12.55
N ALA A 5 45.53 -6.87 12.10
CA ALA A 5 44.65 -5.70 12.04
C ALA A 5 43.45 -5.90 11.10
N ALA A 6 43.62 -6.71 10.06
CA ALA A 6 42.52 -7.11 9.17
C ALA A 6 41.49 -8.00 9.88
N PHE A 7 41.94 -8.99 10.66
CA PHE A 7 41.05 -9.83 11.44
C PHE A 7 40.40 -9.10 12.60
N GLU A 8 41.09 -8.17 13.26
CA GLU A 8 40.52 -7.31 14.29
C GLU A 8 39.42 -6.41 13.72
N ALA A 9 39.67 -5.75 12.58
CA ALA A 9 38.65 -4.94 11.92
C ALA A 9 37.44 -5.77 11.48
N ALA A 10 37.67 -6.95 10.88
CA ALA A 10 36.59 -7.84 10.46
C ALA A 10 35.80 -8.41 11.65
N GLY A 11 36.48 -8.80 12.72
CA GLY A 11 35.87 -9.32 13.95
C GLY A 11 35.10 -8.25 14.71
N GLY A 12 35.64 -7.04 14.84
CA GLY A 12 34.95 -5.89 15.40
C GLY A 12 33.69 -5.52 14.62
N LEU A 13 33.77 -5.51 13.28
CA LEU A 13 32.61 -5.31 12.41
C LEU A 13 31.57 -6.43 12.57
N ALA A 14 31.99 -7.69 12.64
CA ALA A 14 31.08 -8.82 12.84
C ALA A 14 30.35 -8.74 14.19
N LEU A 15 31.07 -8.42 15.27
CA LEU A 15 30.49 -8.18 16.60
C LEU A 15 29.52 -7.00 16.58
N PHE A 16 29.88 -5.92 15.89
CA PHE A 16 29.03 -4.75 15.73
C PHE A 16 27.72 -5.08 14.98
N LEU A 17 27.80 -5.83 13.88
CA LEU A 17 26.63 -6.25 13.12
C LEU A 17 25.73 -7.20 13.93
N LEU A 18 26.35 -8.15 14.66
CA LEU A 18 25.63 -9.04 15.59
C LEU A 18 24.92 -8.23 16.66
N ALA A 19 25.60 -7.26 17.26
CA ALA A 19 25.06 -6.37 18.27
C ALA A 19 23.85 -5.57 17.77
N MET A 20 23.94 -5.00 16.56
CA MET A 20 22.80 -4.30 15.94
C MET A 20 21.63 -5.24 15.65
N SER A 21 21.88 -6.49 15.22
CA SER A 21 20.82 -7.49 15.04
C SER A 21 20.12 -7.80 16.36
N MET A 22 20.89 -8.09 17.41
CA MET A 22 20.35 -8.36 18.75
C MET A 22 19.55 -7.17 19.29
N MET A 23 20.06 -5.95 19.15
CA MET A 23 19.34 -4.73 19.52
C MET A 23 18.02 -4.60 18.77
N THR A 24 18.05 -4.80 17.45
CA THR A 24 16.86 -4.73 16.59
C THR A 24 15.82 -5.78 16.98
N ASP A 25 16.21 -7.04 17.11
CA ASP A 25 15.29 -8.15 17.40
C ASP A 25 14.77 -8.08 18.84
N GLY A 26 15.63 -7.75 19.79
CA GLY A 26 15.26 -7.53 21.19
C GLY A 26 14.24 -6.41 21.36
N LEU A 27 14.46 -5.25 20.72
CA LEU A 27 13.54 -4.11 20.78
C LEU A 27 12.22 -4.38 20.06
N ARG A 28 12.24 -5.14 18.95
CA ARG A 28 11.02 -5.63 18.30
C ARG A 28 10.23 -6.56 19.22
N LEU A 29 10.91 -7.50 19.88
CA LEU A 29 10.27 -8.47 20.76
C LEU A 29 9.70 -7.81 22.02
N PHE A 30 10.44 -6.86 22.59
CA PHE A 30 9.98 -6.05 23.72
C PHE A 30 8.75 -5.20 23.35
N GLY A 31 8.84 -4.45 22.24
CA GLY A 31 7.76 -3.57 21.76
C GLY A 31 6.51 -4.32 21.30
N GLY A 32 6.68 -5.49 20.65
CA GLY A 32 5.60 -6.38 20.22
C GLY A 32 4.46 -5.65 19.50
N ALA A 33 3.22 -5.91 19.93
CA ALA A 33 2.02 -5.28 19.36
C ALA A 33 1.94 -3.75 19.54
N GLY A 34 2.78 -3.16 20.40
CA GLY A 34 2.84 -1.69 20.59
C GLY A 34 3.47 -0.99 19.39
N LEU A 35 4.58 -1.51 18.87
CA LEU A 35 5.23 -0.98 17.66
C LEU A 35 4.31 -1.10 16.45
N LYS A 36 3.58 -2.22 16.34
CA LYS A 36 2.55 -2.44 15.31
C LYS A 36 1.46 -1.37 15.39
N ARG A 37 0.90 -1.14 16.59
CA ARG A 37 -0.13 -0.13 16.83
C ARG A 37 0.36 1.30 16.56
N LEU A 38 1.61 1.60 16.83
CA LEU A 38 2.19 2.92 16.54
C LEU A 38 2.23 3.17 15.03
N LEU A 39 2.67 2.17 14.25
CA LEU A 39 2.62 2.22 12.78
C LEU A 39 1.17 2.26 12.24
N GLU A 40 0.22 1.54 12.84
CA GLU A 40 -1.21 1.63 12.47
C GLU A 40 -1.79 3.03 12.74
N ARG A 41 -1.33 3.72 13.80
CA ARG A 41 -1.75 5.11 14.12
C ARG A 41 -1.12 6.17 13.21
N SER A 42 -0.14 5.78 12.38
CA SER A 42 0.48 6.67 11.38
C SER A 42 -0.46 7.02 10.20
N THR A 43 -1.65 6.41 10.17
CA THR A 43 -2.65 6.49 9.10
C THR A 43 -3.38 7.83 8.97
N ALA A 44 -3.28 8.73 9.96
CA ALA A 44 -4.07 9.95 9.97
C ALA A 44 -3.55 11.05 9.01
N THR A 45 -2.24 11.27 8.94
CA THR A 45 -1.62 12.28 8.05
C THR A 45 -0.21 11.88 7.66
N ARG A 46 0.31 12.37 6.53
CA ARG A 46 1.71 12.16 6.09
C ARG A 46 2.76 12.64 7.10
N ILE A 47 2.48 13.73 7.82
CA ILE A 47 3.38 14.26 8.86
C ILE A 47 3.45 13.31 10.06
N LYS A 48 2.29 12.81 10.52
CA LYS A 48 2.24 11.76 11.54
C LYS A 48 2.94 10.49 11.06
N GLY A 49 2.77 10.16 9.78
CA GLY A 49 3.55 9.15 9.06
C GLY A 49 5.04 9.29 9.31
N ALA A 50 5.61 10.43 8.90
CA ALA A 50 7.04 10.72 9.06
C ALA A 50 7.50 10.72 10.52
N ALA A 51 6.76 11.34 11.44
CA ALA A 51 7.11 11.34 12.86
C ALA A 51 7.13 9.93 13.46
N VAL A 52 6.13 9.11 13.14
CA VAL A 52 6.07 7.70 13.58
C VAL A 52 7.20 6.88 12.95
N GLY A 53 7.45 7.04 11.65
CA GLY A 53 8.56 6.37 10.97
C GLY A 53 9.90 6.68 11.61
N ALA A 54 10.17 7.97 11.88
CA ALA A 54 11.37 8.42 12.54
C ALA A 54 11.51 7.82 13.94
N LEU A 55 10.44 7.87 14.74
CA LEU A 55 10.44 7.33 16.10
C LEU A 55 10.64 5.81 16.12
N VAL A 56 9.88 5.08 15.30
CA VAL A 56 9.97 3.61 15.25
C VAL A 56 11.34 3.17 14.75
N THR A 57 11.89 3.81 13.71
CA THR A 57 13.23 3.48 13.24
C THR A 57 14.31 3.87 14.24
N ALA A 58 14.21 5.01 14.90
CA ALA A 58 15.16 5.40 15.94
C ALA A 58 15.13 4.43 17.14
N LEU A 59 13.96 3.90 17.49
CA LEU A 59 13.85 2.89 18.55
C LEU A 59 14.35 1.52 18.07
N VAL A 60 13.90 1.04 16.91
CA VAL A 60 14.20 -0.32 16.43
C VAL A 60 15.57 -0.43 15.76
N GLN A 61 16.19 0.69 15.39
CA GLN A 61 17.46 0.77 14.67
C GLN A 61 17.45 0.08 13.29
N SER A 62 16.28 -0.07 12.67
CA SER A 62 16.15 -0.76 11.37
C SER A 62 15.08 -0.11 10.48
N SER A 63 15.50 0.73 9.54
CA SER A 63 14.63 1.38 8.54
C SER A 63 14.03 0.38 7.54
N SER A 64 14.79 -0.65 7.14
CA SER A 64 14.31 -1.72 6.26
C SER A 64 13.15 -2.50 6.88
N ALA A 65 13.19 -2.75 8.19
CA ALA A 65 12.11 -3.40 8.92
C ALA A 65 10.83 -2.58 8.93
N VAL A 66 10.96 -1.28 9.20
CA VAL A 66 9.86 -0.33 9.17
C VAL A 66 9.27 -0.24 7.76
N THR A 67 10.12 -0.25 6.74
CA THR A 67 9.69 -0.27 5.33
C THR A 67 8.90 -1.54 4.99
N VAL A 68 9.40 -2.73 5.38
CA VAL A 68 8.71 -4.01 5.16
C VAL A 68 7.37 -4.06 5.90
N ALA A 69 7.31 -3.62 7.15
CA ALA A 69 6.06 -3.53 7.91
C ALA A 69 5.07 -2.56 7.24
N THR A 70 5.56 -1.42 6.77
CA THR A 70 4.78 -0.41 6.04
C THR A 70 4.18 -1.01 4.75
N ILE A 71 4.96 -1.77 3.98
CA ILE A 71 4.48 -2.49 2.79
C ILE A 71 3.36 -3.46 3.17
N GLY A 72 3.51 -4.21 4.26
CA GLY A 72 2.48 -5.10 4.79
C GLY A 72 1.16 -4.37 5.07
N PHE A 73 1.21 -3.19 5.69
CA PHE A 73 0.02 -2.38 5.97
C PHE A 73 -0.62 -1.78 4.73
N VAL A 74 0.17 -1.38 3.73
CA VAL A 74 -0.36 -0.91 2.44
C VAL A 74 -1.04 -2.06 1.69
N ASN A 75 -0.44 -3.24 1.67
CA ASN A 75 -1.04 -4.44 1.08
C ASN A 75 -2.33 -4.85 1.79
N ALA A 76 -2.40 -4.68 3.11
CA ALA A 76 -3.59 -4.95 3.90
C ALA A 76 -4.68 -3.85 3.79
N GLY A 77 -4.43 -2.77 3.04
CA GLY A 77 -5.36 -1.64 2.90
C GLY A 77 -5.49 -0.77 4.17
N ILE A 78 -4.68 -1.04 5.20
CA ILE A 78 -4.71 -0.31 6.47
C ILE A 78 -4.07 1.08 6.31
N LEU A 79 -3.03 1.19 5.48
CA LEU A 79 -2.27 2.42 5.26
C LEU A 79 -2.35 2.87 3.80
N LYS A 80 -2.78 4.11 3.58
CA LYS A 80 -2.77 4.73 2.24
C LYS A 80 -1.34 4.99 1.78
N LEU A 81 -1.10 4.87 0.48
CA LEU A 81 0.22 5.03 -0.12
C LEU A 81 0.93 6.36 0.24
N PRO A 82 0.28 7.55 0.22
CA PRO A 82 0.97 8.79 0.57
C PRO A 82 1.44 8.82 2.02
N HIS A 83 0.68 8.21 2.94
CA HIS A 83 1.07 8.10 4.35
C HIS A 83 2.22 7.09 4.53
N ALA A 84 2.20 5.98 3.79
CA ALA A 84 3.29 5.01 3.76
C ALA A 84 4.60 5.62 3.27
N VAL A 85 4.55 6.43 2.22
CA VAL A 85 5.71 7.21 1.75
C VAL A 85 6.22 8.16 2.85
N GLY A 86 5.31 8.83 3.56
CA GLY A 86 5.65 9.62 4.74
C GLY A 86 6.38 8.81 5.83
N VAL A 87 5.88 7.61 6.17
CA VAL A 87 6.54 6.71 7.14
C VAL A 87 7.96 6.34 6.70
N VAL A 88 8.18 6.05 5.41
CA VAL A 88 9.51 5.74 4.87
C VAL A 88 10.45 6.95 4.96
N PHE A 89 9.97 8.15 4.64
CA PHE A 89 10.79 9.38 4.77
C PHE A 89 11.18 9.62 6.24
N GLY A 90 10.24 9.41 7.14
CA GLY A 90 10.49 9.39 8.58
C GLY A 90 11.53 8.36 8.99
N ALA A 91 11.40 7.13 8.51
CA ALA A 91 12.33 6.05 8.83
C ALA A 91 13.79 6.40 8.48
N ASN A 92 14.03 7.08 7.35
CA ASN A 92 15.35 7.59 7.00
C ASN A 92 15.89 8.60 8.02
N MET A 93 15.04 9.53 8.48
CA MET A 93 15.39 10.43 9.59
C MET A 93 15.68 9.66 10.89
N GLY A 94 14.94 8.59 11.18
CA GLY A 94 15.17 7.75 12.36
C GLY A 94 16.53 7.04 12.38
N THR A 95 17.06 6.65 11.21
CA THR A 95 18.40 6.02 11.07
C THR A 95 19.53 6.90 11.60
N THR A 96 19.31 8.22 11.71
CA THR A 96 20.30 9.16 12.24
C THR A 96 20.65 8.89 13.71
N MET A 97 19.77 8.22 14.45
CA MET A 97 20.01 7.81 15.84
C MET A 97 21.27 6.93 15.98
N THR A 98 21.61 6.11 14.97
CA THR A 98 22.85 5.31 15.01
C THR A 98 24.09 6.20 15.13
N GLY A 99 24.15 7.31 14.39
CA GLY A 99 25.28 8.25 14.47
C GLY A 99 25.42 8.86 15.85
N TRP A 100 24.29 9.20 16.49
CA TRP A 100 24.28 9.70 17.86
C TRP A 100 24.73 8.63 18.86
N LEU A 101 24.29 7.38 18.72
CA LEU A 101 24.76 6.26 19.55
C LEU A 101 26.27 6.03 19.44
N VAL A 102 26.81 6.06 18.22
CA VAL A 102 28.26 5.96 17.98
C VAL A 102 28.98 7.16 18.59
N SER A 103 28.43 8.37 18.46
CA SER A 103 29.06 9.56 19.02
C SER A 103 29.26 9.49 20.53
N LEU A 104 28.44 8.72 21.27
CA LEU A 104 28.57 8.53 22.71
C LEU A 104 29.92 7.91 23.11
N THR A 105 30.55 7.08 22.26
CA THR A 105 31.90 6.53 22.54
C THR A 105 32.96 7.62 22.55
N GLY A 106 32.84 8.58 21.64
CA GLY A 106 33.74 9.72 21.54
C GLY A 106 33.59 10.70 22.71
N ILE A 107 32.50 10.66 23.48
CA ILE A 107 32.20 11.65 24.53
C ILE A 107 33.14 11.55 25.76
N GLY A 108 33.95 10.49 25.89
CA GLY A 108 34.84 10.29 27.06
C GLY A 108 34.06 9.91 28.33
N PHE A 109 32.74 9.69 28.20
CA PHE A 109 31.99 8.92 29.16
C PHE A 109 32.60 7.52 29.17
N LYS A 110 32.76 6.89 30.35
CA LYS A 110 33.27 5.52 30.45
C LYS A 110 32.22 4.51 29.94
N VAL A 111 31.71 4.71 28.73
CA VAL A 111 30.78 3.80 28.07
C VAL A 111 31.43 2.43 27.96
N ASP A 112 32.75 2.38 27.74
CA ASP A 112 33.55 1.14 27.79
C ASP A 112 33.43 0.44 29.15
N ALA A 113 33.45 1.20 30.25
CA ALA A 113 33.28 0.65 31.60
C ALA A 113 31.85 0.21 31.91
N LEU A 114 30.85 0.75 31.19
CA LEU A 114 29.44 0.35 31.32
C LEU A 114 29.04 -0.74 30.32
N ALA A 115 29.78 -0.91 29.23
CA ALA A 115 29.47 -1.87 28.17
C ALA A 115 29.44 -3.31 28.70
N LEU A 116 30.47 -3.73 29.47
CA LEU A 116 30.53 -5.07 30.05
C LEU A 116 29.46 -5.29 31.14
N PRO A 117 29.20 -4.37 32.09
CA PRO A 117 28.06 -4.47 32.99
C PRO A 117 26.70 -4.56 32.28
N ILE A 118 26.46 -3.73 31.26
CA ILE A 118 25.21 -3.75 30.48
C ILE A 118 25.08 -5.07 29.72
N LEU A 119 26.18 -5.57 29.14
CA LEU A 119 26.22 -6.87 28.49
C LEU A 119 25.87 -8.00 29.46
N ALA A 120 26.48 -8.01 30.65
CA ALA A 120 26.24 -9.03 31.67
C ALA A 120 24.78 -9.01 32.15
N VAL A 121 24.25 -7.82 32.48
CA VAL A 121 22.84 -7.65 32.89
C VAL A 121 21.89 -8.03 31.76
N GLY A 122 22.16 -7.58 30.54
CA GLY A 122 21.35 -7.89 29.37
C GLY A 122 21.31 -9.39 29.09
N MET A 123 22.45 -10.07 29.12
CA MET A 123 22.51 -11.52 28.92
C MET A 123 21.81 -12.28 30.05
N ALA A 124 22.02 -11.89 31.30
CA ALA A 124 21.31 -12.47 32.44
C ALA A 124 19.78 -12.30 32.28
N LEU A 125 19.33 -11.10 31.92
CA LEU A 125 17.91 -10.82 31.67
C LEU A 125 17.38 -11.63 30.49
N ARG A 126 18.15 -11.79 29.41
CA ARG A 126 17.76 -12.59 28.24
C ARG A 126 17.55 -14.06 28.59
N LEU A 127 18.41 -14.62 29.44
CA LEU A 127 18.41 -16.05 29.77
C LEU A 127 17.44 -16.41 30.90
N ILE A 128 17.28 -15.53 31.89
CA ILE A 128 16.60 -15.84 33.15
C ILE A 128 15.20 -15.22 33.23
N ALA A 129 14.92 -14.13 32.49
CA ALA A 129 13.66 -13.42 32.66
C ALA A 129 12.44 -14.26 32.25
N PRO A 130 11.35 -14.19 33.05
CA PRO A 130 10.10 -14.81 32.68
C PRO A 130 9.42 -14.00 31.57
N GLY A 131 9.11 -14.67 30.45
CA GLY A 131 8.31 -14.11 29.37
C GLY A 131 9.11 -13.40 28.27
N ARG A 132 8.61 -13.53 27.03
CA ARG A 132 9.33 -13.13 25.81
C ARG A 132 9.70 -11.64 25.74
N ARG A 133 8.90 -10.75 26.36
CA ARG A 133 9.15 -9.30 26.33
C ARG A 133 10.41 -8.92 27.11
N LEU A 134 10.54 -9.39 28.34
CA LEU A 134 11.72 -9.08 29.16
C LEU A 134 12.97 -9.77 28.62
N GLN A 135 12.83 -10.97 28.05
CA GLN A 135 13.91 -11.62 27.30
C GLN A 135 14.38 -10.76 26.11
N GLY A 136 13.43 -10.16 25.39
CA GLY A 136 13.73 -9.20 24.31
C GLY A 136 14.44 -7.94 24.81
N LEU A 137 14.04 -7.38 25.96
CA LEU A 137 14.79 -6.28 26.58
C LEU A 137 16.22 -6.70 26.94
N GLY A 138 16.39 -7.90 27.49
CA GLY A 138 17.71 -8.48 27.79
C GLY A 138 18.57 -8.64 26.53
N GLU A 139 17.99 -9.15 25.44
CA GLU A 139 18.65 -9.25 24.14
C GLU A 139 19.06 -7.89 23.60
N ALA A 140 18.20 -6.87 23.75
CA ALA A 140 18.52 -5.51 23.34
C ALA A 140 19.68 -4.91 24.15
N LEU A 141 19.67 -5.07 25.47
CA LEU A 141 20.74 -4.61 26.36
C LEU A 141 22.06 -5.36 26.10
N ALA A 142 22.01 -6.68 25.89
CA ALA A 142 23.19 -7.46 25.52
C ALA A 142 23.76 -7.00 24.17
N GLY A 143 22.88 -6.75 23.18
CA GLY A 143 23.26 -6.14 21.91
C GLY A 143 23.92 -4.77 22.12
N PHE A 144 23.36 -3.91 22.96
CA PHE A 144 23.94 -2.60 23.28
C PHE A 144 25.34 -2.71 23.91
N GLY A 145 25.58 -3.65 24.81
CA GLY A 145 26.91 -3.89 25.37
C GLY A 145 27.92 -4.39 24.32
N LEU A 146 27.52 -5.36 23.49
CA LEU A 146 28.35 -5.86 22.37
C LEU A 146 28.62 -4.79 21.30
N PHE A 147 27.70 -3.86 21.10
CA PHE A 147 27.83 -2.76 20.15
C PHE A 147 29.06 -1.91 20.48
N PHE A 148 29.21 -1.52 21.75
CA PHE A 148 30.36 -0.74 22.21
C PHE A 148 31.66 -1.53 22.14
N LEU A 149 31.65 -2.81 22.53
CA LEU A 149 32.82 -3.67 22.38
C LEU A 149 33.27 -3.81 20.91
N GLY A 150 32.32 -3.93 19.99
CA GLY A 150 32.61 -3.95 18.55
C GLY A 150 33.22 -2.64 18.06
N ILE A 151 32.73 -1.49 18.53
CA ILE A 151 33.31 -0.17 18.20
C ILE A 151 34.73 -0.03 18.75
N ASP A 152 34.99 -0.44 20.00
CA ASP A 152 36.31 -0.37 20.62
C ASP A 152 37.36 -1.16 19.82
N ILE A 153 37.03 -2.40 19.45
CA ILE A 153 37.87 -3.24 18.59
C ILE A 153 38.11 -2.56 17.23
N LEU A 154 37.07 -1.98 16.62
CA LEU A 154 37.19 -1.26 15.35
C LEU A 154 38.09 -0.02 15.49
N GLN A 155 37.95 0.75 16.57
CA GLN A 155 38.77 1.93 16.86
C GLN A 155 40.25 1.54 17.00
N GLY A 156 40.55 0.47 17.75
CA GLY A 156 41.92 -0.06 17.88
C GLY A 156 42.52 -0.50 16.54
N ALA A 157 41.76 -1.27 15.76
CA ALA A 157 42.19 -1.74 14.44
C ALA A 157 42.44 -0.58 13.47
N PHE A 158 41.60 0.46 13.52
CA PHE A 158 41.71 1.67 12.70
C PHE A 158 42.85 2.59 13.14
N GLY A 159 43.07 2.73 14.45
CA GLY A 159 44.21 3.46 15.00
C GLY A 159 45.55 2.88 14.51
N ALA A 160 45.66 1.55 14.42
CA ALA A 160 46.84 0.87 13.87
C ALA A 160 47.07 1.10 12.36
N LEU A 161 46.07 1.62 11.63
CA LEU A 161 46.13 1.91 10.18
C LEU A 161 46.40 3.38 9.85
N SER A 162 46.26 4.28 10.83
CA SER A 162 46.30 5.74 10.67
C SER A 162 47.58 6.25 9.99
N GLY A 163 48.73 5.59 10.20
CA GLY A 163 50.03 6.01 9.65
C GLY A 163 50.35 5.61 8.21
N GLY A 164 49.48 4.89 7.48
CA GLY A 164 49.79 4.46 6.11
C GLY A 164 48.64 4.32 5.13
N LEU A 165 47.39 4.23 5.63
CA LEU A 165 46.20 4.22 4.77
C LEU A 165 45.74 5.65 4.42
N ALA A 166 45.87 6.58 5.37
CA ALA A 166 45.45 7.98 5.20
C ALA A 166 46.22 8.68 4.07
N GLU A 167 47.51 8.39 3.90
CA GLU A 167 48.34 8.93 2.81
C GLU A 167 48.02 8.36 1.42
N ARG A 168 47.37 7.18 1.37
CA ARG A 168 46.99 6.50 0.13
C ARG A 168 45.59 6.83 -0.35
N LEU A 169 44.77 7.40 0.54
CA LEU A 169 43.42 7.84 0.19
C LEU A 169 43.52 9.23 -0.45
N PRO A 170 42.79 9.50 -1.54
CA PRO A 170 42.75 10.83 -2.13
C PRO A 170 42.28 11.84 -1.07
N ALA A 171 42.99 12.97 -0.95
CA ALA A 171 42.48 14.07 -0.13
C ALA A 171 41.06 14.43 -0.60
N ALA A 172 40.18 14.80 0.35
CA ALA A 172 38.81 15.20 0.09
C ALA A 172 38.68 16.56 -0.65
N ALA A 173 39.68 16.94 -1.43
CA ALA A 173 39.75 18.21 -2.10
C ALA A 173 39.01 18.15 -3.45
N GLY A 174 38.12 19.12 -3.65
CA GLY A 174 37.37 19.28 -4.89
C GLY A 174 36.34 18.18 -5.15
N LEU A 175 35.68 18.30 -6.31
CA LEU A 175 34.55 17.43 -6.69
C LEU A 175 34.95 15.95 -6.77
N THR A 176 36.15 15.65 -7.28
CA THR A 176 36.65 14.28 -7.42
C THR A 176 36.75 13.57 -6.07
N GLY A 177 37.32 14.22 -5.06
CA GLY A 177 37.42 13.67 -3.71
C GLY A 177 36.04 13.37 -3.12
N VAL A 178 35.12 14.33 -3.23
CA VAL A 178 33.72 14.17 -2.76
C VAL A 178 33.05 12.96 -3.42
N LEU A 179 33.18 12.80 -4.74
CA LEU A 179 32.58 11.68 -5.47
C LEU A 179 33.21 10.33 -5.10
N VAL A 180 34.52 10.28 -4.85
CA VAL A 180 35.20 9.07 -4.38
C VAL A 180 34.67 8.64 -3.02
N TYR A 181 34.60 9.56 -2.05
CA TYR A 181 34.12 9.21 -0.70
C TYR A 181 32.62 8.91 -0.67
N LEU A 182 31.81 9.58 -1.49
CA LEU A 182 30.43 9.16 -1.75
C LEU A 182 30.37 7.71 -2.26
N GLY A 183 31.22 7.36 -3.23
CA GLY A 183 31.30 6.01 -3.77
C GLY A 183 31.73 4.97 -2.71
N ILE A 184 32.68 5.32 -1.84
CA ILE A 184 33.11 4.47 -0.72
C ILE A 184 31.95 4.22 0.24
N GLY A 185 31.24 5.27 0.66
CA GLY A 185 30.08 5.14 1.55
C GLY A 185 28.97 4.31 0.91
N PHE A 186 28.67 4.56 -0.36
CA PHE A 186 27.71 3.77 -1.14
C PHE A 186 28.09 2.30 -1.15
N GLY A 187 29.33 1.99 -1.57
CA GLY A 187 29.85 0.63 -1.64
C GLY A 187 29.84 -0.06 -0.28
N ALA A 188 30.24 0.63 0.78
CA ALA A 188 30.18 0.12 2.14
C ALA A 188 28.75 -0.31 2.52
N THR A 189 27.74 0.52 2.23
CA THR A 189 26.34 0.15 2.52
C THR A 189 25.83 -0.97 1.64
N VAL A 190 26.22 -1.02 0.36
CA VAL A 190 25.84 -2.15 -0.51
C VAL A 190 26.46 -3.45 0.01
N LEU A 191 27.70 -3.43 0.48
CA LEU A 191 28.37 -4.63 1.00
C LEU A 191 27.80 -5.08 2.35
N THR A 192 27.59 -4.13 3.28
CA THR A 192 27.07 -4.43 4.61
C THR A 192 25.56 -4.63 4.64
N GLN A 193 24.86 -4.21 3.58
CA GLN A 193 23.39 -4.13 3.50
C GLN A 193 22.78 -3.32 4.67
N SER A 194 23.56 -2.43 5.29
CA SER A 194 23.16 -1.66 6.47
C SER A 194 23.85 -0.30 6.48
N SER A 195 23.08 0.76 6.21
CA SER A 195 23.62 2.13 6.29
C SER A 195 24.05 2.49 7.70
N SER A 196 23.35 2.02 8.74
CA SER A 196 23.75 2.18 10.13
C SER A 196 25.16 1.61 10.39
N ALA A 197 25.49 0.45 9.82
CA ALA A 197 26.82 -0.12 9.93
C ALA A 197 27.87 0.71 9.20
N SER A 198 27.58 1.11 7.95
CA SER A 198 28.48 1.96 7.18
C SER A 198 28.74 3.31 7.86
N ILE A 199 27.70 3.94 8.39
CA ILE A 199 27.80 5.22 9.10
C ILE A 199 28.65 5.05 10.36
N ALA A 200 28.45 3.97 11.13
CA ALA A 200 29.30 3.69 12.29
C ALA A 200 30.77 3.51 11.90
N LEU A 201 31.06 2.78 10.82
CA LEU A 201 32.42 2.65 10.29
C LEU A 201 33.01 4.00 9.87
N ILE A 202 32.23 4.85 9.20
CA ILE A 202 32.65 6.18 8.75
C ILE A 202 32.95 7.10 9.94
N LEU A 203 32.07 7.12 10.95
CA LEU A 203 32.28 7.91 12.16
C LEU A 203 33.51 7.43 12.93
N THR A 204 33.66 6.11 13.10
CA THR A 204 34.85 5.52 13.75
C THR A 204 36.13 5.85 12.99
N ALA A 205 36.13 5.77 11.66
CA ALA A 205 37.28 6.14 10.84
C ALA A 205 37.63 7.64 10.98
N ALA A 206 36.63 8.51 10.99
CA ALA A 206 36.83 9.94 11.19
C ALA A 206 37.37 10.25 12.60
N GLY A 207 36.84 9.59 13.63
CA GLY A 207 37.32 9.70 15.02
C GLY A 207 38.78 9.30 15.18
N GLN A 208 39.21 8.26 14.46
CA GLN A 208 40.60 7.81 14.40
C GLN A 208 41.45 8.58 13.37
N GLN A 209 40.95 9.70 12.84
CA GLN A 209 41.63 10.59 11.89
C GLN A 209 42.09 9.92 10.58
N LEU A 210 41.51 8.76 10.23
CA LEU A 210 41.79 8.06 8.96
C LEU A 210 41.22 8.80 7.75
N ILE A 211 40.10 9.48 7.95
CA ILE A 211 39.43 10.29 6.94
C ILE A 211 39.08 11.66 7.52
N GLY A 212 39.24 12.70 6.70
CA GLY A 212 38.87 14.06 7.08
C GLY A 212 37.35 14.23 7.24
N PHE A 213 36.95 15.29 7.92
CA PHE A 213 35.55 15.61 8.17
C PHE A 213 34.70 15.69 6.88
N ASP A 214 35.18 16.41 5.88
CA ASP A 214 34.47 16.60 4.60
C ASP A 214 34.33 15.29 3.82
N ALA A 215 35.37 14.45 3.84
CA ALA A 215 35.33 13.09 3.29
C ALA A 215 34.30 12.22 3.99
N ALA A 216 34.28 12.24 5.32
CA ALA A 216 33.33 11.49 6.11
C ALA A 216 31.88 11.96 5.85
N ALA A 217 31.65 13.26 5.71
CA ALA A 217 30.35 13.81 5.35
C ALA A 217 29.89 13.33 3.96
N ALA A 218 30.78 13.36 2.95
CA ALA A 218 30.48 12.83 1.62
C ALA A 218 30.20 11.31 1.65
N ALA A 219 30.97 10.55 2.44
CA ALA A 219 30.75 9.13 2.64
C ALA A 219 29.42 8.83 3.36
N ILE A 220 28.98 9.66 4.30
CA ILE A 220 27.65 9.53 4.94
C ILE A 220 26.53 9.72 3.92
N ILE A 221 26.64 10.69 3.01
CA ILE A 221 25.68 10.85 1.91
C ILE A 221 25.67 9.57 1.07
N GLY A 222 26.85 9.08 0.68
CA GLY A 222 27.02 7.83 -0.04
C GLY A 222 26.37 6.65 0.67
N ALA A 223 26.60 6.51 1.97
CA ALA A 223 26.05 5.43 2.78
C ALA A 223 24.51 5.44 2.83
N ASN A 224 23.90 6.62 2.89
CA ASN A 224 22.44 6.74 2.87
C ASN A 224 21.86 6.46 1.47
N VAL A 225 22.54 6.93 0.41
CA VAL A 225 22.22 6.56 -0.98
C VAL A 225 22.36 5.05 -1.19
N GLY A 226 23.37 4.42 -0.60
CA GLY A 226 23.59 2.98 -0.67
C GLY A 226 22.44 2.15 -0.11
N THR A 227 21.67 2.65 0.86
CA THR A 227 20.48 1.98 1.40
C THR A 227 19.48 1.63 0.31
N THR A 228 19.45 2.39 -0.78
CA THR A 228 18.55 2.14 -1.92
C THR A 228 18.77 0.78 -2.59
N SER A 229 19.96 0.17 -2.47
CA SER A 229 20.22 -1.18 -2.99
C SER A 229 19.31 -2.22 -2.32
N THR A 230 19.13 -2.14 -1.01
CA THR A 230 18.28 -3.05 -0.23
C THR A 230 16.83 -2.99 -0.72
N ALA A 231 16.32 -1.78 -0.97
CA ALA A 231 14.98 -1.54 -1.46
C ALA A 231 14.81 -2.03 -2.91
N ALA A 232 15.81 -1.83 -3.76
CA ALA A 232 15.80 -2.29 -5.14
C ALA A 232 15.78 -3.83 -5.24
N PHE A 233 16.63 -4.52 -4.46
CA PHE A 233 16.66 -5.97 -4.42
C PHE A 233 15.37 -6.56 -3.82
N ALA A 234 14.81 -5.92 -2.79
CA ALA A 234 13.59 -6.38 -2.14
C ALA A 234 12.34 -6.39 -3.05
N VAL A 235 12.36 -5.72 -4.21
CA VAL A 235 11.17 -5.57 -5.07
C VAL A 235 11.22 -6.27 -6.42
N ILE A 236 12.26 -7.07 -6.70
CA ILE A 236 12.43 -7.78 -7.99
C ILE A 236 11.19 -8.65 -8.34
N GLU A 237 10.53 -9.24 -7.34
CA GLU A 237 9.29 -10.03 -7.52
C GLU A 237 8.13 -9.56 -6.63
N ALA A 238 8.15 -8.31 -6.16
CA ALA A 238 7.18 -7.84 -5.18
C ALA A 238 5.88 -7.29 -5.79
N THR A 239 4.86 -7.13 -4.94
CA THR A 239 3.56 -6.56 -5.32
C THR A 239 3.71 -5.11 -5.82
N PRO A 240 2.76 -4.58 -6.61
CA PRO A 240 2.81 -3.17 -7.04
C PRO A 240 2.90 -2.18 -5.88
N ASN A 241 2.20 -2.45 -4.78
CA ASN A 241 2.30 -1.66 -3.55
C ASN A 241 3.70 -1.69 -2.92
N ALA A 242 4.37 -2.85 -2.90
CA ALA A 242 5.76 -2.94 -2.47
C ALA A 242 6.70 -2.12 -3.38
N LYS A 243 6.53 -2.23 -4.70
CA LYS A 243 7.28 -1.44 -5.70
C LYS A 243 7.09 0.06 -5.51
N ARG A 244 5.86 0.52 -5.25
CA ARG A 244 5.56 1.94 -4.96
C ARG A 244 6.31 2.43 -3.73
N VAL A 245 6.22 1.72 -2.62
CA VAL A 245 6.88 2.12 -1.36
C VAL A 245 8.41 2.12 -1.52
N ALA A 246 8.97 1.08 -2.14
CA ALA A 246 10.41 1.01 -2.39
C ALA A 246 10.90 2.10 -3.37
N ALA A 247 10.15 2.38 -4.44
CA ALA A 247 10.48 3.46 -5.35
C ALA A 247 10.42 4.83 -4.67
N GLY A 248 9.48 5.03 -3.73
CA GLY A 248 9.44 6.21 -2.87
C GLY A 248 10.70 6.34 -2.01
N HIS A 249 11.16 5.24 -1.41
CA HIS A 249 12.42 5.18 -0.67
C HIS A 249 13.62 5.55 -1.56
N ILE A 250 13.74 4.92 -2.74
CA ILE A 250 14.82 5.17 -3.69
C ILE A 250 14.83 6.63 -4.11
N LEU A 251 13.68 7.17 -4.53
CA LEU A 251 13.54 8.57 -4.93
C LEU A 251 13.97 9.51 -3.81
N PHE A 252 13.57 9.23 -2.57
CA PHE A 252 13.94 10.05 -1.41
C PHE A 252 15.45 10.12 -1.21
N ASN A 253 16.13 8.96 -1.13
CA ASN A 253 17.56 8.95 -0.86
C ASN A 253 18.39 9.49 -2.03
N LEU A 254 18.00 9.19 -3.27
CA LEU A 254 18.70 9.73 -4.44
C LEU A 254 18.56 11.25 -4.53
N LEU A 255 17.34 11.78 -4.45
CA LEU A 255 17.12 13.22 -4.58
C LEU A 255 17.72 13.98 -3.39
N THR A 256 17.54 13.47 -2.17
CA THR A 256 18.15 14.09 -0.98
C THR A 256 19.67 14.04 -1.08
N GLY A 257 20.26 12.93 -1.55
CA GLY A 257 21.70 12.82 -1.76
C GLY A 257 22.23 13.82 -2.77
N VAL A 258 21.57 13.97 -3.93
CA VAL A 258 21.96 14.95 -4.96
C VAL A 258 21.87 16.38 -4.42
N VAL A 259 20.78 16.73 -3.75
CA VAL A 259 20.59 18.08 -3.19
C VAL A 259 21.59 18.33 -2.06
N ALA A 260 21.87 17.34 -1.21
CA ALA A 260 22.84 17.45 -0.13
C ALA A 260 24.27 17.63 -0.64
N LEU A 261 24.65 16.99 -1.75
CA LEU A 261 25.94 17.23 -2.39
C LEU A 261 26.04 18.65 -2.94
N ALA A 262 25.00 19.14 -3.61
CA ALA A 262 24.96 20.50 -4.14
C ALA A 262 25.04 21.56 -3.02
N LEU A 263 24.44 21.25 -1.86
CA LEU A 263 24.43 22.11 -0.68
C LEU A 263 25.50 21.74 0.37
N LEU A 264 26.46 20.86 0.03
CA LEU A 264 27.40 20.31 1.00
C LEU A 264 28.16 21.41 1.77
N PRO A 265 28.73 22.46 1.14
CA PRO A 265 29.41 23.52 1.86
C PRO A 265 28.51 24.22 2.89
N LEU A 266 27.25 24.48 2.54
CA LEU A 266 26.27 25.10 3.44
C LEU A 266 25.93 24.17 4.61
N LEU A 267 25.71 22.88 4.35
CA LEU A 267 25.43 21.90 5.40
C LEU A 267 26.60 21.80 6.40
N LEU A 268 27.85 21.81 5.91
CA LEU A 268 29.04 21.80 6.77
C LEU A 268 29.13 23.07 7.62
N GLN A 269 28.83 24.24 7.05
CA GLN A 269 28.77 25.50 7.81
C GLN A 269 27.70 25.49 8.91
N LEU A 270 26.51 24.95 8.61
CA LEU A 270 25.44 24.82 9.61
C LEU A 270 25.85 23.89 10.76
N VAL A 271 26.55 22.80 10.47
CA VAL A 271 27.10 21.90 11.49
C VAL A 271 28.15 22.60 12.34
N GLN A 272 29.10 23.31 11.73
CA GLN A 272 30.13 24.05 12.46
C GLN A 272 29.52 25.13 13.35
N MET A 273 28.53 25.87 12.84
CA MET A 273 27.79 26.84 13.62
C MET A 273 27.17 26.16 14.84
N ALA A 274 26.36 25.12 14.64
CA ALA A 274 25.70 24.39 15.73
C ALA A 274 26.67 23.77 16.75
N ASN A 275 27.83 23.26 16.32
CA ASN A 275 28.87 22.76 17.22
C ASN A 275 29.40 23.85 18.15
N GLY A 276 29.50 25.09 17.68
CA GLY A 276 29.89 26.24 18.50
C GLY A 276 28.92 26.53 19.65
N TRP A 277 27.63 26.21 19.49
CA TRP A 277 26.60 26.39 20.53
C TRP A 277 26.52 25.21 21.50
N LEU A 278 26.81 24.01 21.03
CA LEU A 278 26.66 22.77 21.80
C LEU A 278 27.90 22.41 22.63
N GLU A 279 28.98 23.19 22.54
CA GLU A 279 30.28 22.97 23.21
C GLU A 279 30.83 21.54 23.02
N VAL A 280 30.47 20.88 21.92
CA VAL A 280 30.91 19.52 21.62
C VAL A 280 32.31 19.61 21.04
N GLY A 281 33.28 19.84 21.91
CA GLY A 281 34.64 20.21 21.57
C GLY A 281 35.29 19.30 20.54
N GLY A 282 35.96 19.90 19.54
CA GLY A 282 37.04 19.35 18.69
C GLY A 282 36.86 18.00 17.98
N ARG A 283 35.76 17.28 18.19
CA ARG A 283 35.58 15.89 17.81
C ARG A 283 34.69 15.73 16.58
N PRO A 284 35.07 14.88 15.62
CA PRO A 284 34.31 14.73 14.38
C PRO A 284 33.01 13.93 14.54
N GLU A 285 32.87 13.01 15.49
CA GLU A 285 31.75 12.06 15.54
C GLU A 285 30.40 12.72 15.84
N PRO A 286 30.26 13.57 16.88
CA PRO A 286 29.00 14.27 17.14
C PRO A 286 28.65 15.26 16.02
N ALA A 287 29.65 15.91 15.45
CA ALA A 287 29.49 16.81 14.31
C ALA A 287 28.97 16.06 13.07
N LEU A 288 29.49 14.86 12.79
CA LEU A 288 29.04 14.00 11.71
C LEU A 288 27.66 13.39 11.98
N ALA A 289 27.32 13.08 13.24
CA ALA A 289 25.96 12.66 13.63
C ALA A 289 24.94 13.79 13.40
N LEU A 290 25.30 15.02 13.75
CA LEU A 290 24.49 16.20 13.47
C LEU A 290 24.36 16.46 11.96
N PHE A 291 25.46 16.35 11.21
CA PHE A 291 25.46 16.43 9.75
C PHE A 291 24.46 15.43 9.15
N HIS A 292 24.53 14.16 9.56
CA HIS A 292 23.62 13.11 9.10
C HIS A 292 22.16 13.44 9.43
N THR A 293 21.91 14.03 10.61
CA THR A 293 20.59 14.49 11.04
C THR A 293 20.06 15.62 10.15
N LEU A 294 20.86 16.66 9.93
CA LEU A 294 20.50 17.81 9.09
C LEU A 294 20.24 17.40 7.63
N PHE A 295 21.08 16.51 7.10
CA PHE A 295 20.93 15.94 5.76
C PHE A 295 19.60 15.19 5.58
N ASN A 296 19.23 14.30 6.53
CA ASN A 296 17.95 13.60 6.42
C ASN A 296 16.76 14.54 6.67
N LEU A 297 16.90 15.51 7.58
CA LEU A 297 15.89 16.53 7.81
C LEU A 297 15.63 17.37 6.55
N LEU A 298 16.70 17.74 5.81
CA LEU A 298 16.59 18.40 4.51
C LEU A 298 15.73 17.57 3.54
N GLY A 299 15.95 16.25 3.46
CA GLY A 299 15.15 15.36 2.64
C GLY A 299 13.67 15.35 3.03
N VAL A 300 13.38 15.26 4.33
CA VAL A 300 12.00 15.31 4.85
C VAL A 300 11.35 16.66 4.53
N VAL A 301 12.02 17.78 4.78
CA VAL A 301 11.51 19.13 4.50
C VAL A 301 11.25 19.33 3.01
N LEU A 302 12.12 18.81 2.14
CA LEU A 302 11.99 18.93 0.69
C LEU A 302 10.85 18.06 0.14
N LEU A 303 10.77 16.80 0.59
CA LEU A 303 9.94 15.78 -0.10
C LEU A 303 8.60 15.50 0.58
N LEU A 304 8.48 15.72 1.88
CA LEU A 304 7.22 15.51 2.58
C LEU A 304 6.09 16.42 2.05
N PRO A 305 6.31 17.71 1.71
CA PRO A 305 5.27 18.57 1.14
C PRO A 305 4.71 18.07 -0.19
N VAL A 306 5.53 17.39 -1.00
CA VAL A 306 5.18 16.85 -2.31
C VAL A 306 4.90 15.34 -2.29
N ALA A 307 4.80 14.72 -1.11
CA ALA A 307 4.63 13.27 -0.96
C ALA A 307 3.37 12.74 -1.69
N ASP A 308 2.29 13.52 -1.74
CA ASP A 308 1.07 13.12 -2.46
C ASP A 308 1.27 13.07 -3.97
N HIS A 309 2.05 14.01 -4.53
CA HIS A 309 2.42 14.02 -5.95
C HIS A 309 3.31 12.83 -6.28
N ILE A 310 4.28 12.54 -5.40
CA ILE A 310 5.15 11.36 -5.52
C ILE A 310 4.30 10.09 -5.47
N ALA A 311 3.42 9.94 -4.48
CA ALA A 311 2.54 8.78 -4.36
C ALA A 311 1.63 8.63 -5.59
N GLY A 312 1.09 9.73 -6.13
CA GLY A 312 0.29 9.72 -7.36
C GLY A 312 1.09 9.36 -8.61
N LEU A 313 2.34 9.78 -8.72
CA LEU A 313 3.25 9.37 -9.79
C LEU A 313 3.57 7.87 -9.69
N LEU A 314 3.94 7.40 -8.50
CA LEU A 314 4.28 5.99 -8.26
C LEU A 314 3.06 5.07 -8.43
N GLY A 315 1.87 5.53 -8.03
CA GLY A 315 0.61 4.85 -8.31
C GLY A 315 0.31 4.73 -9.80
N ARG A 316 0.74 5.71 -10.60
CA ARG A 316 0.62 5.65 -12.06
C ARG A 316 1.67 4.74 -12.71
N LEU A 317 2.88 4.65 -12.16
CA LEU A 317 4.00 3.89 -12.72
C LEU A 317 3.90 2.39 -12.40
N PHE A 318 3.55 2.04 -11.17
CA PHE A 318 3.40 0.65 -10.73
C PHE A 318 1.94 0.41 -10.40
N ARG A 319 1.21 -0.36 -11.20
CA ARG A 319 -0.22 -0.61 -11.02
C ARG A 319 -0.51 -2.08 -10.77
N THR A 320 -1.58 -2.34 -10.03
CA THR A 320 -2.16 -3.68 -9.95
C THR A 320 -2.99 -3.95 -11.19
N VAL A 321 -3.19 -5.24 -11.48
CA VAL A 321 -4.07 -5.67 -12.57
C VAL A 321 -5.47 -5.11 -12.35
N GLU A 322 -5.96 -5.16 -11.12
CA GLU A 322 -7.28 -4.67 -10.73
C GLU A 322 -7.42 -3.16 -10.95
N GLU A 323 -6.43 -2.35 -10.59
CA GLU A 323 -6.43 -0.91 -10.85
C GLU A 323 -6.46 -0.60 -12.35
N ASP A 324 -5.76 -1.38 -13.18
CA ASP A 324 -5.80 -1.21 -14.64
C ASP A 324 -7.14 -1.67 -15.26
N LEU A 325 -7.84 -2.61 -14.64
CA LEU A 325 -9.18 -3.01 -15.08
C LEU A 325 -10.20 -1.89 -14.84
N GLY A 326 -10.13 -1.22 -13.69
CA GLY A 326 -11.08 -0.17 -13.28
C GLY A 326 -10.95 1.17 -14.00
N ARG A 327 -9.90 1.38 -14.80
CA ARG A 327 -9.67 2.64 -15.52
C ARG A 327 -10.29 2.65 -16.91
N PRO A 328 -11.00 3.72 -17.31
CA PRO A 328 -11.42 3.90 -18.69
C PRO A 328 -10.22 3.88 -19.65
N ARG A 329 -10.39 3.27 -20.82
CA ARG A 329 -9.39 3.26 -21.90
C ARG A 329 -9.77 4.12 -23.10
N HIS A 330 -11.06 4.22 -23.37
CA HIS A 330 -11.58 4.99 -24.51
C HIS A 330 -12.11 6.36 -24.09
N LEU A 331 -12.28 6.61 -22.79
CA LEU A 331 -12.80 7.87 -22.26
C LEU A 331 -11.63 8.77 -21.86
N ASP A 332 -11.41 9.82 -22.64
CA ASP A 332 -10.46 10.89 -22.33
C ASP A 332 -11.09 12.28 -22.54
N ALA A 333 -10.46 13.30 -21.95
CA ALA A 333 -10.97 14.67 -21.96
C ALA A 333 -11.03 15.29 -23.37
N THR A 334 -10.23 14.78 -24.31
CA THR A 334 -10.20 15.21 -25.72
C THR A 334 -11.45 14.75 -26.44
N VAL A 335 -11.89 13.51 -26.16
CA VAL A 335 -13.10 12.93 -26.73
C VAL A 335 -14.36 13.63 -26.20
N SER A 336 -14.34 14.15 -24.96
CA SER A 336 -15.44 14.94 -24.39
C SER A 336 -15.76 16.23 -25.14
N ALA A 337 -14.84 16.75 -25.96
CA ALA A 337 -15.05 17.97 -26.72
C ALA A 337 -16.03 17.81 -27.89
N THR A 338 -16.23 16.57 -28.38
CA THR A 338 -17.12 16.27 -29.51
C THR A 338 -18.17 15.24 -29.10
N PRO A 339 -19.45 15.63 -28.95
CA PRO A 339 -20.49 14.74 -28.41
C PRO A 339 -20.65 13.39 -29.15
N ALA A 340 -20.57 13.38 -30.47
CA ALA A 340 -20.66 12.13 -31.25
C ALA A 340 -19.49 11.17 -30.97
N LEU A 341 -18.27 11.70 -30.83
CA LEU A 341 -17.10 10.90 -30.47
C LEU A 341 -17.18 10.41 -29.03
N ALA A 342 -17.68 11.23 -28.10
CA ALA A 342 -17.94 10.83 -26.72
C ALA A 342 -18.93 9.67 -26.63
N LEU A 343 -19.99 9.70 -27.43
CA LEU A 343 -20.98 8.62 -27.49
C LEU A 343 -20.39 7.32 -28.05
N ALA A 344 -19.56 7.41 -29.09
CA ALA A 344 -18.86 6.25 -29.64
C ALA A 344 -17.87 5.65 -28.63
N ALA A 345 -17.11 6.50 -27.92
CA ALA A 345 -16.17 6.07 -26.90
C ALA A 345 -16.86 5.44 -25.68
N LEU A 346 -18.01 5.95 -25.26
CA LEU A 346 -18.86 5.33 -24.23
C LEU A 346 -19.27 3.92 -24.64
N ARG A 347 -19.73 3.73 -25.90
CA ARG A 347 -20.07 2.39 -26.40
C ARG A 347 -18.87 1.44 -26.40
N GLU A 348 -17.70 1.88 -26.83
CA GLU A 348 -16.48 1.06 -26.79
C GLU A 348 -16.06 0.69 -25.37
N GLU A 349 -16.17 1.62 -24.41
CA GLU A 349 -15.87 1.33 -23.01
C GLU A 349 -16.88 0.36 -22.39
N LEU A 350 -18.17 0.46 -22.75
CA LEU A 350 -19.19 -0.52 -22.34
C LEU A 350 -18.95 -1.91 -22.95
N ARG A 351 -18.56 -1.98 -24.23
CA ARG A 351 -18.13 -3.26 -24.86
C ARG A 351 -16.93 -3.85 -24.16
N ARG A 352 -15.97 -3.02 -23.74
CA ARG A 352 -14.83 -3.48 -22.92
C ARG A 352 -15.31 -4.00 -21.57
N MET A 353 -16.15 -3.24 -20.86
CA MET A 353 -16.70 -3.65 -19.56
C MET A 353 -17.45 -4.98 -19.65
N ARG A 354 -18.28 -5.17 -20.69
CA ARG A 354 -18.94 -6.45 -20.99
C ARG A 354 -17.94 -7.61 -21.10
N ARG A 355 -16.87 -7.45 -21.90
CA ARG A 355 -15.81 -8.47 -22.05
C ARG A 355 -15.13 -8.80 -20.72
N LEU A 356 -14.91 -7.80 -19.86
CA LEU A 356 -14.32 -8.01 -18.53
C LEU A 356 -15.24 -8.79 -17.59
N VAL A 357 -16.54 -8.49 -17.59
CA VAL A 357 -17.55 -9.24 -16.82
C VAL A 357 -17.59 -10.70 -17.30
N LEU A 358 -17.68 -10.95 -18.61
CA LEU A 358 -17.63 -12.30 -19.18
C LEU A 358 -16.37 -13.05 -18.79
N SER A 359 -15.20 -12.41 -18.89
CA SER A 359 -13.93 -13.03 -18.51
C SER A 359 -13.91 -13.42 -17.03
N ASN A 360 -14.47 -12.58 -16.15
CA ASN A 360 -14.52 -12.87 -14.71
C ASN A 360 -15.51 -14.00 -14.39
N VAL A 361 -16.67 -14.03 -15.06
CA VAL A 361 -17.66 -15.11 -14.95
C VAL A 361 -17.12 -16.43 -15.49
N ALA A 362 -16.46 -16.42 -16.64
CA ALA A 362 -15.82 -17.59 -17.21
C ALA A 362 -14.75 -18.16 -16.27
N ALA A 363 -13.90 -17.29 -15.70
CA ALA A 363 -12.94 -17.69 -14.67
C ALA A 363 -13.62 -18.27 -13.42
N ALA A 364 -14.75 -17.69 -12.99
CA ALA A 364 -15.55 -18.19 -11.87
C ALA A 364 -16.03 -19.62 -12.09
N LEU A 365 -16.59 -19.88 -13.27
CA LEU A 365 -17.18 -21.17 -13.65
C LEU A 365 -16.10 -22.21 -14.02
N ALA A 366 -14.94 -21.76 -14.52
CA ALA A 366 -13.81 -22.61 -14.89
C ALA A 366 -12.94 -23.07 -13.73
N ALA A 367 -12.82 -22.27 -12.67
CA ALA A 367 -11.82 -22.52 -11.64
C ALA A 367 -12.07 -23.86 -10.90
N THR A 368 -11.06 -24.72 -10.88
CA THR A 368 -11.01 -25.93 -10.05
C THR A 368 -10.65 -25.57 -8.60
N GLU A 369 -9.85 -24.52 -8.41
CA GLU A 369 -9.50 -23.94 -7.11
C GLU A 369 -10.14 -22.57 -6.92
N ALA A 370 -10.84 -22.38 -5.80
CA ALA A 370 -11.46 -21.09 -5.51
C ALA A 370 -10.40 -20.03 -5.16
N ARG A 371 -10.32 -18.97 -5.97
CA ARG A 371 -9.61 -17.72 -5.61
C ARG A 371 -10.62 -16.58 -5.36
N PRO A 372 -11.48 -16.70 -4.33
CA PRO A 372 -12.62 -15.82 -4.13
C PRO A 372 -12.22 -14.36 -3.98
N ASP A 373 -11.15 -14.07 -3.23
CA ASP A 373 -10.69 -12.70 -3.00
C ASP A 373 -10.23 -12.00 -4.28
N ARG A 374 -9.50 -12.72 -5.16
CA ARG A 374 -9.03 -12.15 -6.43
C ARG A 374 -10.21 -11.81 -7.34
N MET A 375 -11.20 -12.70 -7.39
CA MET A 375 -12.40 -12.47 -8.21
C MET A 375 -13.26 -11.34 -7.66
N ALA A 376 -13.43 -11.24 -6.34
CA ALA A 376 -14.13 -10.14 -5.69
C ALA A 376 -13.46 -8.80 -5.99
N ARG A 377 -12.13 -8.71 -5.88
CA ARG A 377 -11.38 -7.49 -6.24
C ARG A 377 -11.50 -7.13 -7.71
N ARG A 378 -11.49 -8.10 -8.63
CA ARG A 378 -11.72 -7.85 -10.07
C ARG A 378 -13.16 -7.38 -10.33
N ALA A 379 -14.14 -7.99 -9.68
CA ALA A 379 -15.54 -7.60 -9.78
C ALA A 379 -15.76 -6.16 -9.31
N GLU A 380 -15.14 -5.78 -8.19
CA GLU A 380 -15.19 -4.42 -7.65
C GLU A 380 -14.48 -3.43 -8.57
N ALA A 381 -13.31 -3.78 -9.11
CA ALA A 381 -12.61 -2.94 -10.09
C ALA A 381 -13.44 -2.67 -11.34
N VAL A 382 -14.07 -3.72 -11.91
CA VAL A 382 -14.95 -3.58 -13.07
C VAL A 382 -16.21 -2.78 -12.72
N ALA A 383 -16.76 -2.91 -11.51
CA ALA A 383 -17.85 -2.04 -11.06
C ALA A 383 -17.40 -0.58 -10.93
N GLY A 384 -16.17 -0.33 -10.48
CA GLY A 384 -15.55 1.00 -10.45
C GLY A 384 -15.38 1.62 -11.84
N LEU A 385 -15.08 0.80 -12.86
CA LEU A 385 -15.10 1.25 -14.26
C LEU A 385 -16.48 1.76 -14.66
N GLY A 386 -17.56 1.06 -14.28
CA GLY A 386 -18.93 1.50 -14.57
C GLY A 386 -19.29 2.83 -13.91
N THR A 387 -18.79 3.09 -12.69
CA THR A 387 -18.90 4.41 -12.04
C THR A 387 -18.20 5.49 -12.86
N ALA A 388 -16.97 5.24 -13.33
CA ALA A 388 -16.22 6.19 -14.16
C ALA A 388 -16.89 6.46 -15.53
N ILE A 389 -17.48 5.43 -16.15
CA ILE A 389 -18.30 5.57 -17.37
C ILE A 389 -19.49 6.50 -17.11
N THR A 390 -20.19 6.29 -15.99
CA THR A 390 -21.36 7.09 -15.61
C THR A 390 -20.98 8.54 -15.30
N GLU A 391 -19.87 8.77 -14.61
CA GLU A 391 -19.34 10.11 -14.33
C GLU A 391 -18.94 10.84 -15.61
N PHE A 392 -18.27 10.17 -16.54
CA PHE A 392 -17.97 10.75 -17.86
C PHE A 392 -19.25 11.11 -18.62
N ALA A 393 -20.25 10.23 -18.60
CA ALA A 393 -21.55 10.46 -19.25
C ALA A 393 -22.28 11.69 -18.68
N THR A 394 -22.21 11.93 -17.36
CA THR A 394 -22.91 13.07 -16.71
C THR A 394 -22.14 14.37 -16.76
N THR A 395 -20.81 14.33 -16.78
CA THR A 395 -19.94 15.54 -16.79
C THR A 395 -19.72 16.11 -18.19
N THR A 396 -19.85 15.28 -19.23
CA THR A 396 -19.74 15.75 -20.61
C THR A 396 -20.94 16.64 -20.94
N ARG A 397 -20.70 17.93 -21.25
CA ARG A 397 -21.75 18.87 -21.68
C ARG A 397 -22.30 18.47 -23.05
N MET A 398 -23.25 17.55 -23.05
CA MET A 398 -23.92 17.07 -24.26
C MET A 398 -25.03 18.02 -24.75
N SER A 399 -25.05 19.27 -24.28
CA SER A 399 -26.07 20.29 -24.58
C SER A 399 -26.14 20.75 -26.05
N SER A 400 -25.38 20.12 -26.94
CA SER A 400 -25.36 20.36 -28.39
C SER A 400 -25.69 19.09 -29.20
N LEU A 401 -26.13 18.00 -28.55
CA LEU A 401 -26.57 16.80 -29.26
C LEU A 401 -27.90 17.05 -30.01
N PRO A 402 -28.02 16.57 -31.25
CA PRO A 402 -29.31 16.39 -31.92
C PRO A 402 -30.28 15.57 -31.05
N ARG A 403 -31.60 15.80 -31.16
CA ARG A 403 -32.61 15.14 -30.31
C ARG A 403 -32.51 13.60 -30.31
N ASP A 404 -32.15 12.99 -31.44
CA ASP A 404 -31.98 11.53 -31.58
C ASP A 404 -30.82 10.97 -30.72
N ASP A 405 -29.78 11.77 -30.48
CA ASP A 405 -28.63 11.35 -29.66
C ASP A 405 -28.88 11.56 -28.16
N ALA A 406 -29.79 12.47 -27.79
CA ALA A 406 -30.12 12.76 -26.39
C ALA A 406 -30.78 11.58 -25.67
N GLU A 407 -31.53 10.75 -26.39
CA GLU A 407 -32.15 9.52 -25.86
C GLU A 407 -31.15 8.36 -25.72
N THR A 408 -30.01 8.41 -26.44
CA THR A 408 -29.01 7.34 -26.39
C THR A 408 -28.25 7.34 -25.05
N LEU A 409 -27.98 8.50 -24.47
CA LEU A 409 -27.16 8.62 -23.26
C LEU A 409 -27.79 7.92 -22.03
N PRO A 410 -29.08 8.11 -21.70
CA PRO A 410 -29.76 7.34 -20.66
C PRO A 410 -29.65 5.82 -20.86
N GLU A 411 -29.76 5.34 -22.10
CA GLU A 411 -29.60 3.91 -22.42
C GLU A 411 -28.18 3.41 -22.12
N LEU A 412 -27.14 4.16 -22.49
CA LEU A 412 -25.76 3.78 -22.17
C LEU A 412 -25.50 3.76 -20.65
N ILE A 413 -26.09 4.69 -19.90
CA ILE A 413 -26.02 4.69 -18.43
C ILE A 413 -26.74 3.46 -17.85
N ARG A 414 -27.91 3.08 -18.39
CA ARG A 414 -28.59 1.84 -18.00
C ARG A 414 -27.73 0.61 -18.26
N VAL A 415 -27.10 0.52 -19.44
CA VAL A 415 -26.15 -0.57 -19.76
C VAL A 415 -24.99 -0.60 -18.76
N ALA A 416 -24.40 0.55 -18.42
CA ALA A 416 -23.34 0.63 -17.42
C ALA A 416 -23.80 0.06 -16.07
N ARG A 417 -24.99 0.48 -15.60
CA ARG A 417 -25.57 0.03 -14.33
C ARG A 417 -25.83 -1.47 -14.30
N TYR A 418 -26.39 -2.02 -15.37
CA TYR A 418 -26.61 -3.46 -15.52
C TYR A 418 -25.30 -4.26 -15.48
N LEU A 419 -24.26 -3.80 -16.19
CA LEU A 419 -22.94 -4.43 -16.15
C LEU A 419 -22.26 -4.30 -14.78
N MET A 420 -22.44 -3.18 -14.08
CA MET A 420 -21.94 -2.99 -12.71
C MET A 420 -22.55 -4.01 -11.76
N GLU A 421 -23.87 -4.19 -11.84
CA GLU A 421 -24.59 -5.15 -11.00
C GLU A 421 -24.20 -6.59 -11.32
N ALA A 422 -24.14 -6.95 -12.61
CA ALA A 422 -23.65 -8.27 -13.03
C ALA A 422 -22.21 -8.54 -12.52
N SER A 423 -21.34 -7.53 -12.58
CA SER A 423 -19.99 -7.62 -12.02
C SER A 423 -20.01 -7.90 -10.51
N ARG A 424 -20.79 -7.12 -9.74
CA ARG A 424 -20.92 -7.28 -8.27
C ARG A 424 -21.49 -8.62 -7.86
N LEU A 425 -22.34 -9.22 -8.69
CA LEU A 425 -22.92 -10.54 -8.42
C LEU A 425 -21.97 -11.70 -8.77
N THR A 426 -20.93 -11.47 -9.58
CA THR A 426 -19.99 -12.52 -10.02
C THR A 426 -19.38 -13.36 -8.89
N PRO A 427 -18.99 -12.80 -7.72
CA PRO A 427 -18.48 -13.58 -6.59
C PRO A 427 -19.47 -14.63 -6.05
N ARG A 428 -20.78 -14.49 -6.28
CA ARG A 428 -21.81 -15.45 -5.81
C ARG A 428 -21.64 -16.84 -6.43
N LEU A 429 -21.09 -16.92 -7.66
CA LEU A 429 -20.77 -18.19 -8.33
C LEU A 429 -19.81 -19.06 -7.50
N ASN A 430 -18.84 -18.44 -6.82
CA ASN A 430 -17.93 -19.16 -5.93
C ASN A 430 -18.63 -19.67 -4.67
N GLY A 431 -19.55 -18.88 -4.11
CA GLY A 431 -20.33 -19.30 -2.95
C GLY A 431 -21.13 -20.57 -3.25
N LEU A 432 -21.77 -20.59 -4.44
CA LEU A 432 -22.52 -21.76 -4.91
C LEU A 432 -21.62 -23.00 -5.09
N ARG A 433 -20.43 -22.82 -5.71
CA ARG A 433 -19.47 -23.92 -5.88
C ARG A 433 -18.90 -24.40 -4.54
N ALA A 434 -18.57 -23.48 -3.63
CA ALA A 434 -18.07 -23.83 -2.30
C ALA A 434 -19.11 -24.65 -1.53
N ALA A 435 -20.39 -24.29 -1.66
CA ALA A 435 -21.48 -25.05 -1.05
C ALA A 435 -21.55 -26.51 -1.58
N MET A 436 -21.12 -26.81 -2.81
CA MET A 436 -21.05 -28.20 -3.31
C MET A 436 -20.01 -29.07 -2.59
N LEU A 437 -18.96 -28.45 -2.05
CA LEU A 437 -17.87 -29.15 -1.39
C LEU A 437 -18.19 -29.47 0.07
N GLU A 438 -19.20 -28.81 0.65
CA GLU A 438 -19.61 -29.07 2.03
C GLU A 438 -20.36 -30.41 2.12
N PRO A 439 -19.91 -31.36 2.98
CA PRO A 439 -20.56 -32.67 3.13
C PRO A 439 -22.06 -32.57 3.48
N GLN A 440 -22.43 -31.52 4.21
CA GLN A 440 -23.81 -31.26 4.65
C GLN A 440 -24.77 -30.98 3.48
N ASN A 441 -24.25 -30.55 2.33
CA ASN A 441 -25.06 -30.23 1.15
C ASN A 441 -25.10 -31.39 0.14
N GLY A 442 -24.69 -32.61 0.54
CA GLY A 442 -24.58 -33.76 -0.35
C GLY A 442 -25.87 -34.09 -1.12
N ALA A 443 -27.04 -33.91 -0.49
CA ALA A 443 -28.33 -34.13 -1.15
C ALA A 443 -28.67 -33.07 -2.22
N ALA A 444 -28.19 -31.84 -2.07
CA ALA A 444 -28.41 -30.74 -3.00
C ALA A 444 -27.39 -30.70 -4.15
N ARG A 445 -26.26 -31.40 -4.00
CA ARG A 445 -25.13 -31.37 -4.94
C ARG A 445 -25.52 -31.59 -6.42
N PRO A 446 -26.37 -32.58 -6.79
CA PRO A 446 -26.75 -32.78 -8.20
C PRO A 446 -27.54 -31.59 -8.77
N ILE A 447 -28.37 -30.93 -7.94
CA ILE A 447 -29.14 -29.75 -8.33
C ILE A 447 -28.20 -28.58 -8.61
N VAL A 448 -27.22 -28.37 -7.72
CA VAL A 448 -26.21 -27.31 -7.88
C VAL A 448 -25.33 -27.55 -9.11
N GLU A 449 -24.90 -28.79 -9.35
CA GLU A 449 -24.09 -29.18 -10.50
C GLU A 449 -24.81 -28.92 -11.83
N ALA A 450 -26.07 -29.36 -11.94
CA ALA A 450 -26.89 -29.13 -13.13
C ALA A 450 -27.08 -27.62 -13.40
N TYR A 451 -27.32 -26.83 -12.35
CA TYR A 451 -27.49 -25.39 -12.50
C TYR A 451 -26.19 -24.67 -12.92
N LEU A 452 -25.05 -25.02 -12.33
CA LEU A 452 -23.74 -24.47 -12.74
C LEU A 452 -23.37 -24.87 -14.17
N ALA A 453 -23.69 -26.10 -14.58
CA ALA A 453 -23.49 -26.54 -15.96
C ALA A 453 -24.33 -25.71 -16.93
N ARG A 454 -25.60 -25.46 -16.60
CA ARG A 454 -26.49 -24.61 -17.40
C ARG A 454 -26.02 -23.15 -17.44
N LEU A 455 -25.57 -22.60 -16.32
CA LEU A 455 -24.97 -21.26 -16.28
C LEU A 455 -23.76 -21.16 -17.20
N ARG A 456 -22.89 -22.19 -17.23
CA ARG A 456 -21.74 -22.24 -18.14
C ARG A 456 -22.16 -22.22 -19.61
N GLN A 457 -23.15 -23.01 -19.99
CA GLN A 457 -23.70 -23.01 -21.35
C GLN A 457 -24.28 -21.64 -21.71
N THR A 458 -25.04 -21.04 -20.80
CA THR A 458 -25.67 -19.73 -20.99
C THR A 458 -24.63 -18.63 -21.23
N PHE A 459 -23.57 -18.57 -20.41
CA PHE A 459 -22.50 -17.60 -20.61
C PHE A 459 -21.63 -17.88 -21.84
N SER A 460 -21.52 -19.14 -22.28
CA SER A 460 -20.89 -19.48 -23.55
C SER A 460 -21.66 -18.88 -24.71
N ALA A 461 -22.98 -19.10 -24.78
CA ALA A 461 -23.85 -18.52 -25.81
C ALA A 461 -23.81 -16.98 -25.80
N LEU A 462 -23.86 -16.36 -24.61
CA LEU A 462 -23.74 -14.91 -24.46
C LEU A 462 -22.36 -14.35 -24.84
N SER A 463 -21.32 -15.19 -24.90
CA SER A 463 -19.96 -14.81 -25.30
C SER A 463 -19.74 -14.84 -26.81
N GLU A 464 -20.53 -15.62 -27.55
CA GLU A 464 -20.43 -15.78 -29.00
C GLU A 464 -20.83 -14.48 -29.75
N THR A 465 -20.22 -14.31 -30.92
CA THR A 465 -20.12 -13.06 -31.69
C THR A 465 -21.48 -12.48 -32.11
N GLU A 466 -21.50 -11.19 -32.48
CA GLU A 466 -22.65 -10.31 -32.76
C GLU A 466 -23.74 -10.82 -33.75
N ALA A 467 -23.61 -12.01 -34.35
CA ALA A 467 -24.43 -12.48 -35.46
C ALA A 467 -25.70 -13.28 -35.08
N GLU A 468 -25.81 -13.83 -33.87
CA GLU A 468 -26.95 -14.69 -33.47
C GLU A 468 -27.58 -14.19 -32.15
N LEU A 469 -28.44 -13.17 -32.23
CA LEU A 469 -29.24 -12.67 -31.09
C LEU A 469 -30.09 -13.78 -30.46
N ASP A 470 -30.62 -14.67 -31.28
CA ASP A 470 -31.58 -15.70 -30.87
C ASP A 470 -30.95 -16.76 -29.95
N ALA A 471 -29.67 -17.11 -30.14
CA ALA A 471 -29.00 -18.15 -29.36
C ALA A 471 -28.80 -17.72 -27.89
N GLY A 472 -28.41 -16.47 -27.66
CA GLY A 472 -28.21 -15.91 -26.32
C GLY A 472 -29.53 -15.78 -25.55
N ASP A 473 -30.56 -15.23 -26.21
CA ASP A 473 -31.88 -15.06 -25.59
C ASP A 473 -32.57 -16.40 -25.31
N LEU A 474 -32.46 -17.37 -26.23
CA LEU A 474 -32.92 -18.73 -25.99
C LEU A 474 -32.18 -19.36 -24.80
N ALA A 475 -30.86 -19.17 -24.71
CA ALA A 475 -30.10 -19.75 -23.62
C ALA A 475 -30.50 -19.19 -22.24
N VAL A 476 -30.82 -17.89 -22.17
CA VAL A 476 -31.35 -17.22 -20.98
C VAL A 476 -32.75 -17.73 -20.63
N ALA A 477 -33.63 -17.90 -21.62
CA ALA A 477 -34.97 -18.45 -21.40
C ALA A 477 -34.93 -19.90 -20.88
N GLU A 478 -34.05 -20.74 -21.43
CA GLU A 478 -33.84 -22.10 -20.95
C GLU A 478 -33.26 -22.13 -19.53
N LEU A 479 -32.40 -21.18 -19.15
CA LEU A 479 -31.87 -21.08 -17.79
C LEU A 479 -32.99 -20.79 -16.76
N GLU A 480 -34.01 -20.00 -17.11
CA GLU A 480 -35.17 -19.74 -16.25
C GLU A 480 -35.85 -21.04 -15.82
N GLY A 481 -36.10 -21.94 -16.77
CA GLY A 481 -36.70 -23.25 -16.47
C GLY A 481 -35.84 -24.09 -15.51
N VAL A 482 -34.52 -24.09 -15.70
CA VAL A 482 -33.58 -24.80 -14.81
C VAL A 482 -33.53 -24.15 -13.42
N TYR A 483 -33.57 -22.81 -13.33
CA TYR A 483 -33.63 -22.08 -12.07
C TYR A 483 -34.88 -22.47 -11.25
N GLN A 484 -36.07 -22.46 -11.86
CA GLN A 484 -37.31 -22.83 -11.18
C GLN A 484 -37.31 -24.30 -10.73
N THR A 485 -36.82 -25.19 -11.59
CA THR A 485 -36.70 -26.62 -11.28
C THR A 485 -35.75 -26.84 -10.10
N ALA A 486 -34.61 -26.17 -10.10
CA ALA A 486 -33.63 -26.28 -9.02
C ALA A 486 -34.15 -25.71 -7.70
N LYS A 487 -34.82 -24.54 -7.73
CA LYS A 487 -35.46 -23.92 -6.57
C LYS A 487 -36.49 -24.86 -5.94
N ALA A 488 -37.38 -25.44 -6.75
CA ALA A 488 -38.36 -26.41 -6.28
C ALA A 488 -37.69 -27.67 -5.68
N GLY A 489 -36.60 -28.15 -6.29
CA GLY A 489 -35.82 -29.26 -5.77
C GLY A 489 -35.20 -28.99 -4.40
N LEU A 490 -34.62 -27.80 -4.18
CA LEU A 490 -34.06 -27.41 -2.89
C LEU A 490 -35.14 -27.30 -1.80
N LEU A 491 -36.29 -26.69 -2.12
CA LEU A 491 -37.42 -26.57 -1.19
C LEU A 491 -37.94 -27.95 -0.75
N ARG A 492 -38.00 -28.93 -1.68
CA ARG A 492 -38.34 -30.32 -1.35
C ARG A 492 -37.33 -30.96 -0.40
N LEU A 493 -36.03 -30.79 -0.66
CA LEU A 493 -34.99 -31.29 0.25
C LEU A 493 -35.08 -30.70 1.66
N GLY A 494 -35.44 -29.41 1.77
CA GLY A 494 -35.71 -28.76 3.05
C GLY A 494 -36.95 -29.31 3.75
N ALA A 495 -38.05 -29.49 3.01
CA ALA A 495 -39.27 -30.10 3.53
C ALA A 495 -39.05 -31.54 4.03
N ASP A 496 -38.24 -32.32 3.31
CA ASP A 496 -37.84 -33.69 3.67
C ASP A 496 -36.80 -33.75 4.81
N ARG A 497 -36.39 -32.60 5.37
CA ARG A 497 -35.32 -32.46 6.39
C ARG A 497 -33.98 -33.05 5.96
N ARG A 498 -33.75 -33.18 4.66
CA ARG A 498 -32.47 -33.61 4.06
C ARG A 498 -31.48 -32.45 3.92
N LEU A 499 -31.96 -31.22 4.11
CA LEU A 499 -31.19 -29.99 4.16
C LEU A 499 -31.70 -29.15 5.34
N SER A 500 -30.82 -28.55 6.13
CA SER A 500 -31.24 -27.62 7.19
C SER A 500 -31.76 -26.30 6.59
N VAL A 501 -32.57 -25.57 7.36
CA VAL A 501 -33.13 -24.28 6.94
C VAL A 501 -32.01 -23.28 6.57
N ASP A 502 -30.99 -23.15 7.42
CA ASP A 502 -29.86 -22.24 7.16
C ASP A 502 -29.14 -22.55 5.84
N ARG A 503 -29.01 -23.83 5.48
CA ARG A 503 -28.35 -24.26 4.24
C ARG A 503 -29.26 -24.07 3.04
N LEU A 504 -30.56 -24.29 3.21
CA LEU A 504 -31.57 -24.02 2.19
C LEU A 504 -31.55 -22.54 1.81
N ASP A 505 -31.58 -21.65 2.80
CA ASP A 505 -31.56 -20.21 2.57
C ASP A 505 -30.27 -19.77 1.86
N LEU A 506 -29.11 -20.25 2.32
CA LEU A 506 -27.81 -19.96 1.68
C LEU A 506 -27.77 -20.39 0.21
N LEU A 507 -28.29 -21.59 -0.12
CA LEU A 507 -28.35 -22.06 -1.50
C LEU A 507 -29.35 -21.24 -2.31
N LEU A 508 -30.55 -20.98 -1.80
CA LEU A 508 -31.57 -20.18 -2.50
C LEU A 508 -31.11 -18.75 -2.81
N GLU A 509 -30.40 -18.11 -1.86
CA GLU A 509 -29.75 -16.82 -2.10
C GLU A 509 -28.68 -16.91 -3.19
N GLY A 510 -27.86 -17.97 -3.16
CA GLY A 510 -26.84 -18.23 -4.17
C GLY A 510 -27.44 -18.38 -5.57
N PHE A 511 -28.49 -19.21 -5.72
CA PHE A 511 -29.21 -19.41 -6.97
C PHE A 511 -29.82 -18.09 -7.48
N SER A 512 -30.51 -17.36 -6.61
CA SER A 512 -31.16 -16.10 -6.97
C SER A 512 -30.15 -15.02 -7.36
N GLY A 513 -28.99 -14.99 -6.71
CA GLY A 513 -27.88 -14.09 -7.08
C GLY A 513 -27.28 -14.42 -8.44
N CYS A 514 -27.11 -15.70 -8.77
CA CYS A 514 -26.60 -16.14 -10.07
C CYS A 514 -27.62 -15.91 -11.19
N HIS A 515 -28.90 -16.12 -10.91
CA HIS A 515 -29.98 -15.80 -11.83
C HIS A 515 -30.04 -14.30 -12.15
N ARG A 516 -30.04 -13.45 -11.11
CA ARG A 516 -29.99 -12.00 -11.27
C ARG A 516 -28.75 -11.55 -12.04
N LEU A 517 -27.59 -12.20 -11.83
CA LEU A 517 -26.37 -11.91 -12.61
C LEU A 517 -26.62 -12.08 -14.11
N VAL A 518 -27.24 -13.19 -14.51
CA VAL A 518 -27.56 -13.47 -15.92
C VAL A 518 -28.56 -12.47 -16.46
N ASP A 519 -29.63 -12.18 -15.73
CA ASP A 519 -30.65 -11.21 -16.12
C ASP A 519 -30.06 -9.82 -16.38
N GLN A 520 -29.25 -9.31 -15.44
CA GLN A 520 -28.59 -8.01 -15.59
C GLN A 520 -27.61 -8.01 -16.76
N PHE A 521 -26.82 -9.08 -16.93
CA PHE A 521 -25.89 -9.18 -18.05
C PHE A 521 -26.64 -9.22 -19.40
N ALA A 522 -27.70 -10.01 -19.52
CA ALA A 522 -28.50 -10.14 -20.75
C ALA A 522 -29.19 -8.82 -21.11
N LYS A 523 -29.75 -8.10 -20.13
CA LYS A 523 -30.32 -6.76 -20.32
C LYS A 523 -29.31 -5.77 -20.89
N ALA A 524 -28.07 -5.79 -20.37
CA ALA A 524 -26.97 -4.98 -20.89
C ALA A 524 -26.58 -5.40 -22.31
N ASP A 525 -26.43 -6.71 -22.56
CA ASP A 525 -25.98 -7.25 -23.84
C ASP A 525 -26.96 -6.92 -24.97
N ARG A 526 -28.26 -7.16 -24.77
CA ARG A 526 -29.31 -6.81 -25.73
C ARG A 526 -29.29 -5.34 -26.11
N ARG A 527 -29.19 -4.45 -25.11
CA ARG A 527 -29.15 -2.99 -25.33
C ARG A 527 -27.87 -2.53 -26.04
N LEU A 528 -26.73 -3.14 -25.73
CA LEU A 528 -25.44 -2.78 -26.33
C LEU A 528 -25.30 -3.24 -27.80
N ARG A 529 -26.00 -4.31 -28.18
CA ARG A 529 -26.01 -4.86 -29.55
C ARG A 529 -27.00 -4.16 -30.50
N ARG A 530 -27.94 -3.35 -30.00
CA ARG A 530 -28.90 -2.63 -30.86
C ARG A 530 -28.22 -1.51 -31.68
N PRO A 531 -28.59 -1.34 -32.96
CA PRO A 531 -28.16 -0.19 -33.75
C PRO A 531 -28.54 1.13 -33.09
N ALA A 532 -27.71 2.17 -33.24
CA ALA A 532 -28.04 3.51 -32.76
C ALA A 532 -29.35 4.02 -33.41
N GLY A 533 -30.33 4.42 -32.60
CA GLY A 533 -31.60 5.03 -33.07
C GLY A 533 -32.85 4.15 -32.96
N GLN A 534 -32.78 2.91 -32.44
CA GLN A 534 -33.97 2.11 -32.14
C GLN A 534 -34.27 2.13 -30.63
N VAL A 535 -35.27 2.93 -30.23
CA VAL A 535 -35.81 2.95 -28.86
C VAL A 535 -36.60 1.67 -28.60
N ALA A 536 -36.53 1.14 -27.38
CA ALA A 536 -37.22 -0.07 -26.98
C ALA A 536 -38.74 0.19 -26.78
N ASP A 537 -39.58 -0.58 -27.45
CA ASP A 537 -40.86 -1.03 -26.88
C ASP A 537 -40.54 -2.37 -26.16
N ASP A 538 -40.22 -2.32 -24.86
CA ASP A 538 -40.03 -3.51 -24.04
C ASP A 538 -41.28 -3.67 -23.15
N PRO A 539 -42.10 -4.73 -23.30
CA PRO A 539 -43.36 -4.89 -22.56
C PRO A 539 -43.20 -5.08 -21.03
N GLY A 540 -41.97 -5.05 -20.51
CA GLY A 540 -41.66 -5.30 -19.09
C GLY A 540 -41.25 -4.07 -18.29
N ASP A 541 -41.29 -2.87 -18.89
CA ASP A 541 -40.82 -1.61 -18.28
C ASP A 541 -41.95 -0.56 -18.19
N GLU A 542 -43.21 -0.99 -18.00
CA GLU A 542 -44.25 -0.07 -17.56
C GLU A 542 -43.84 0.50 -16.19
N PRO A 543 -43.76 1.84 -16.02
CA PRO A 543 -43.62 2.40 -14.69
C PRO A 543 -44.82 1.94 -13.87
N GLU A 544 -44.59 1.44 -12.65
CA GLU A 544 -45.67 1.19 -11.70
C GLU A 544 -46.62 2.39 -11.71
N PRO A 545 -47.94 2.20 -11.90
CA PRO A 545 -48.85 3.31 -11.98
C PRO A 545 -48.75 4.09 -10.67
N VAL A 546 -48.43 5.38 -10.80
CA VAL A 546 -48.56 6.32 -9.70
C VAL A 546 -50.02 6.26 -9.29
N LEU A 547 -50.30 5.68 -8.12
CA LEU A 547 -51.62 5.69 -7.51
C LEU A 547 -52.04 7.15 -7.36
N GLU A 548 -52.94 7.60 -8.23
CA GLU A 548 -53.61 8.87 -8.05
C GLU A 548 -54.37 8.82 -6.71
N PRO A 549 -54.28 9.86 -5.87
CA PRO A 549 -55.07 9.90 -4.65
C PRO A 549 -56.56 9.97 -5.03
N GLU A 550 -57.38 9.10 -4.44
CA GLU A 550 -58.80 9.02 -4.74
C GLU A 550 -59.50 10.39 -4.59
N PRO A 551 -60.37 10.79 -5.54
CA PRO A 551 -61.11 12.03 -5.46
C PRO A 551 -62.28 11.87 -4.49
N GLY A 552 -62.05 12.14 -3.21
CA GLY A 552 -63.14 12.05 -2.23
C GLY A 552 -62.74 12.06 -0.76
N ALA A 553 -61.90 13.00 -0.33
CA ALA A 553 -61.78 13.29 1.10
C ALA A 553 -61.76 14.80 1.33
N VAL A 554 -62.85 15.26 1.95
CA VAL A 554 -63.21 16.64 2.27
C VAL A 554 -62.11 17.31 3.11
N SER A 555 -61.63 18.46 2.65
CA SER A 555 -60.89 19.44 3.46
C SER A 555 -61.87 20.26 4.31
N PRO A 556 -61.56 20.55 5.59
CA PRO A 556 -62.01 21.76 6.24
C PRO A 556 -60.84 22.76 6.32
N ASP A 557 -61.06 23.94 5.73
CA ASP A 557 -60.65 25.29 6.14
C ASP A 557 -59.44 25.43 7.09
N GLY A 558 -58.42 26.26 6.86
CA GLY A 558 -58.26 27.46 6.03
C GLY A 558 -56.88 28.08 6.33
N PRO A 559 -56.55 29.26 5.78
CA PRO A 559 -55.19 29.78 5.77
C PRO A 559 -54.88 30.67 7.00
N GLU A 560 -53.58 30.74 7.31
CA GLU A 560 -52.83 31.77 8.08
C GLU A 560 -52.05 31.23 9.29
N ALA A 561 -50.72 31.26 9.19
CA ALA A 561 -49.85 31.58 10.32
C ALA A 561 -48.47 32.10 9.85
N PRO A 562 -47.82 33.01 10.59
CA PRO A 562 -46.82 33.94 10.06
C PRO A 562 -45.36 33.61 10.39
N ALA A 563 -44.46 34.31 9.68
CA ALA A 563 -43.08 34.70 9.99
C ALA A 563 -42.27 33.89 11.04
N ARG A 564 -41.20 33.24 10.55
CA ARG A 564 -40.12 32.67 11.35
C ARG A 564 -39.31 33.76 12.07
N ARG A 565 -39.14 33.64 13.39
CA ARG A 565 -38.03 34.25 14.16
C ARG A 565 -36.88 33.22 14.33
N PRO A 566 -35.62 33.66 14.42
CA PRO A 566 -34.49 32.76 14.63
C PRO A 566 -34.32 32.42 16.12
N VAL A 567 -34.05 31.15 16.43
CA VAL A 567 -33.67 30.71 17.78
C VAL A 567 -32.16 30.58 17.85
N ALA A 568 -31.61 31.26 18.85
CA ALA A 568 -30.21 31.29 19.23
C ALA A 568 -29.77 30.02 19.99
N ASP A 569 -28.51 29.67 19.76
CA ASP A 569 -27.49 29.27 20.74
C ASP A 569 -27.94 28.53 22.01
N GLN A 570 -27.65 27.23 22.07
CA GLN A 570 -27.44 26.51 23.32
C GLN A 570 -26.19 25.64 23.20
N ASN A 571 -25.08 26.21 23.66
CA ASN A 571 -23.83 25.53 23.88
C ASN A 571 -23.41 25.86 25.32
N ASP A 572 -23.83 25.05 26.29
CA ASP A 572 -23.10 24.97 27.56
C ASP A 572 -23.42 23.71 28.38
N ALA A 573 -22.40 23.31 29.14
CA ALA A 573 -22.36 22.31 30.20
C ALA A 573 -22.44 20.83 29.81
N LEU A 574 -21.27 20.15 29.86
CA LEU A 574 -21.04 19.03 30.79
C LEU A 574 -19.53 18.66 30.81
N THR A 575 -18.78 19.43 31.58
CA THR A 575 -17.54 18.97 32.24
C THR A 575 -17.86 18.54 33.67
N ARG A 576 -17.22 17.46 34.13
CA ARG A 576 -17.19 16.83 35.47
C ARG A 576 -18.14 15.66 35.68
N ARG A 577 -17.64 14.45 35.42
CA ARG A 577 -17.28 13.48 36.47
C ARG A 577 -16.35 12.41 35.94
#